data_AF-A0A3M1H5U4-F1
#
_entry.id   AF-A0A3M1H5U4-F1
#
_cell.length_a   1.000
_cell.length_b   1.000
_cell.length_c   1.000
_cell.angle_alpha   90.00
_cell.angle_beta   90.00
_cell.angle_gamma   90.00
#
_symmetry.space_group_name_H-M   'P 1'
#
loop_
_entity.id
_entity.type
_entity.pdbx_description
1 polymer ?
#
loop_
_entity_poly.entity_id
_entity_poly.type
_entity_poly.pdbx_seq_one_letter_code
_entity_poly.pdbx_strand_id
1 'polypeptide(L)'
;MAISKEEIDKLLAKYKGQLEVELQPNRTQEEVKVIRTKEYQEFKAQYLPPQLGWYEKACKIAESLVKLAPSPKKKEQLEEAIRIAHLNITPEGVMSLSVLFPLLLSFIGVFISFAVGSLFFVIVSIITGFILYFPLFRVPIMVANAHRLKASGQMVLAIFYLVTYMRQNSNLELAIGFAADHLGGPLALDFRRVLWDVETQKYENIKESLDAYLETWKKWNMEFIEAVHLIEGSLFEGAEDRRLGMLDKALTVILEETYEKMLHYAHNLKSPITMLHMLGIILPILTLVILPLVVSFMEGIQWYHLAALYNFFLPFSVFYLGRSILASRPTGYGDTDVSESNPELAEVAKP
;
A
#
# COMPACT_ATOMS: atom_id res chain seq x y z
N MET A 1 11.49 -54.56 -27.78
CA MET A 1 10.17 -54.59 -28.45
C MET A 1 10.18 -53.44 -29.44
N ALA A 2 10.42 -53.73 -30.72
CA ALA A 2 10.51 -52.70 -31.75
C ALA A 2 9.09 -52.22 -32.06
N ILE A 3 8.83 -50.92 -31.88
CA ILE A 3 7.53 -50.31 -32.18
C ILE A 3 7.25 -50.55 -33.67
N SER A 4 6.07 -51.11 -33.97
CA SER A 4 5.72 -51.46 -35.33
C SER A 4 5.53 -50.20 -36.18
N LYS A 5 5.85 -50.26 -37.47
CA LYS A 5 5.77 -49.11 -38.37
C LYS A 5 4.33 -48.54 -38.44
N GLU A 6 3.33 -49.41 -38.31
CA GLU A 6 1.91 -49.04 -38.25
C GLU A 6 1.54 -48.25 -36.99
N GLU A 7 2.17 -48.52 -35.85
CA GLU A 7 1.95 -47.75 -34.61
C GLU A 7 2.55 -46.36 -34.71
N ILE A 8 3.72 -46.23 -35.35
CA ILE A 8 4.36 -44.93 -35.61
C ILE A 8 3.51 -44.10 -36.57
N ASP A 9 2.99 -44.71 -37.65
CA ASP A 9 2.15 -44.01 -38.61
C ASP A 9 0.81 -43.58 -37.99
N LYS A 10 0.22 -44.39 -37.10
CA LYS A 10 -0.95 -43.99 -36.31
C LYS A 10 -0.67 -42.82 -35.36
N LEU A 11 0.48 -42.83 -34.69
CA LEU A 11 0.90 -41.74 -33.80
C LEU A 11 1.13 -40.45 -34.59
N LEU A 12 1.82 -40.52 -35.73
CA LEU A 12 2.05 -39.39 -36.61
C LEU A 12 0.74 -38.83 -37.18
N ALA A 13 -0.20 -39.68 -37.58
CA ALA A 13 -1.52 -39.24 -38.04
C ALA A 13 -2.31 -38.55 -36.92
N LYS A 14 -2.25 -39.08 -35.69
CA LYS A 14 -2.90 -38.47 -34.52
C LYS A 14 -2.31 -37.09 -34.19
N TYR A 15 -0.98 -36.98 -34.16
CA TYR A 15 -0.31 -35.71 -33.87
C TYR A 15 -0.41 -34.70 -35.02
N LYS A 16 -0.41 -35.14 -36.29
CA LYS A 16 -0.72 -34.27 -37.43
C LYS A 16 -2.14 -33.73 -37.39
N GLY A 17 -3.13 -34.57 -37.04
CA GLY A 17 -4.51 -34.11 -36.87
C GLY A 17 -4.65 -33.11 -35.71
N GLN A 18 -3.92 -33.32 -34.61
CA GLN A 18 -3.87 -32.36 -33.50
C GLN A 18 -3.19 -31.04 -33.91
N LEU A 19 -2.06 -31.12 -34.63
CA LEU A 19 -1.36 -29.96 -35.17
C LEU A 19 -2.19 -29.22 -36.23
N GLU A 20 -2.93 -29.89 -37.10
CA GLU A 20 -3.85 -29.25 -38.05
C GLU A 20 -5.01 -28.56 -37.36
N VAL A 21 -5.48 -29.08 -36.22
CA VAL A 21 -6.49 -28.43 -35.37
C VAL A 21 -5.90 -27.23 -34.60
N GLU A 22 -4.62 -27.29 -34.21
CA GLU A 22 -3.91 -26.17 -33.56
C GLU A 22 -3.41 -25.10 -34.54
N LEU A 23 -3.09 -25.47 -35.78
CA LEU A 23 -2.58 -24.61 -36.85
C LEU A 23 -3.67 -24.05 -37.78
N GLN A 24 -4.95 -24.33 -37.49
CA GLN A 24 -6.05 -23.68 -38.19
C GLN A 24 -5.97 -22.16 -37.96
N PRO A 25 -5.94 -21.32 -39.03
CA PRO A 25 -5.79 -19.87 -38.93
C PRO A 25 -6.98 -19.14 -38.27
N ASN A 26 -7.99 -19.89 -37.82
CA ASN A 26 -9.25 -19.40 -37.26
C ASN A 26 -9.41 -19.69 -35.76
N ARG A 27 -8.38 -20.20 -35.06
CA ARG A 27 -8.26 -19.81 -33.65
C ARG A 27 -7.78 -18.38 -33.68
N THR A 28 -8.78 -17.50 -33.56
CA THR A 28 -8.65 -16.10 -33.17
C THR A 28 -7.30 -15.91 -32.52
N GLN A 29 -6.48 -15.02 -33.08
CA GLN A 29 -5.56 -14.21 -32.27
C GLN A 29 -6.25 -14.08 -30.92
N GLU A 30 -5.65 -14.56 -29.83
CA GLU A 30 -6.23 -14.34 -28.52
C GLU A 30 -6.44 -12.84 -28.44
N GLU A 31 -7.68 -12.41 -28.72
CA GLU A 31 -8.08 -11.04 -28.72
C GLU A 31 -7.84 -10.68 -27.28
N VAL A 32 -6.75 -9.94 -27.05
CA VAL A 32 -6.50 -9.27 -25.78
C VAL A 32 -7.83 -8.68 -25.42
N LYS A 33 -8.47 -9.24 -24.39
CA LYS A 33 -9.87 -8.96 -24.08
C LYS A 33 -9.94 -7.46 -23.89
N VAL A 34 -10.54 -6.76 -24.86
CA VAL A 34 -10.81 -5.33 -24.78
C VAL A 34 -11.54 -5.14 -23.46
N ILE A 35 -10.94 -4.37 -22.55
CA ILE A 35 -11.37 -4.26 -21.16
C ILE A 35 -12.82 -3.82 -21.20
N ARG A 36 -13.75 -4.74 -20.87
CA ARG A 36 -15.16 -4.35 -20.87
C ARG A 36 -15.32 -3.39 -19.71
N THR A 37 -15.96 -2.24 -19.92
CA THR A 37 -16.29 -1.26 -18.87
C THR A 37 -16.91 -1.91 -17.63
N LYS A 38 -17.60 -3.04 -17.82
CA LYS A 38 -18.14 -3.89 -16.76
C LYS A 38 -17.07 -4.60 -15.91
N GLU A 39 -16.04 -5.18 -16.54
CA GLU A 39 -14.91 -5.81 -15.85
C GLU A 39 -14.13 -4.77 -15.04
N TYR A 40 -13.93 -3.56 -15.56
CA TYR A 40 -13.33 -2.46 -14.80
C TYR A 40 -14.18 -2.08 -13.57
N GLN A 41 -15.50 -1.96 -13.70
CA GLN A 41 -16.38 -1.61 -12.58
C GLN A 41 -16.49 -2.72 -11.54
N GLU A 42 -16.60 -3.98 -11.95
CA GLU A 42 -16.62 -5.16 -11.08
C GLU A 42 -15.28 -5.30 -10.33
N PHE A 43 -14.16 -5.10 -11.03
CA PHE A 43 -12.82 -5.15 -10.45
C PHE A 43 -12.56 -3.96 -9.51
N LYS A 44 -13.02 -2.75 -9.86
CA LYS A 44 -12.99 -1.58 -8.96
C LYS A 44 -13.77 -1.85 -7.68
N ALA A 45 -14.93 -2.49 -7.76
CA ALA A 45 -15.72 -2.86 -6.58
C ALA A 45 -15.04 -3.94 -5.71
N GLN A 46 -14.26 -4.85 -6.31
CA GLN A 46 -13.53 -5.91 -5.60
C GLN A 46 -12.23 -5.42 -4.92
N TYR A 47 -11.53 -4.45 -5.52
CA TYR A 47 -10.22 -4.00 -5.05
C TYR A 47 -10.21 -2.63 -4.35
N LEU A 48 -11.32 -1.88 -4.37
CA LEU A 48 -11.48 -0.76 -3.45
C LEU A 48 -11.42 -1.32 -2.01
N PRO A 49 -10.54 -0.79 -1.14
CA PRO A 49 -10.40 -1.29 0.21
C PRO A 49 -11.75 -1.24 0.93
N PRO A 50 -11.99 -2.17 1.88
CA PRO A 50 -13.15 -2.06 2.76
C PRO A 50 -13.13 -0.65 3.37
N GLN A 51 -14.10 0.16 2.96
CA GLN A 51 -14.21 1.55 3.39
C GLN A 51 -14.12 1.54 4.91
N LEU A 52 -13.29 2.42 5.50
CA LEU A 52 -13.17 2.56 6.95
C LEU A 52 -14.47 3.15 7.51
N GLY A 53 -15.58 2.42 7.41
CA GLY A 53 -16.92 2.95 7.55
C GLY A 53 -17.16 3.53 8.93
N TRP A 54 -16.49 3.02 9.96
CA TRP A 54 -16.54 3.59 11.30
C TRP A 54 -15.83 4.95 11.38
N TYR A 55 -14.64 5.08 10.77
CA TYR A 55 -13.87 6.32 10.75
C TYR A 55 -14.57 7.38 9.89
N GLU A 56 -15.07 6.99 8.72
CA GLU A 56 -15.82 7.90 7.84
C GLU A 56 -17.08 8.44 8.52
N LYS A 57 -17.84 7.57 9.22
CA LYS A 57 -18.99 7.98 10.01
C LYS A 57 -18.57 8.93 11.13
N ALA A 58 -17.49 8.62 11.85
CA ALA A 58 -16.98 9.47 12.92
C ALA A 58 -16.55 10.85 12.41
N CYS A 59 -15.87 10.94 11.26
CA CYS A 59 -15.52 12.21 10.61
C CYS A 59 -16.77 13.01 10.21
N LYS A 60 -17.78 12.38 9.62
CA LYS A 60 -19.03 13.05 9.24
C LYS A 60 -19.79 13.59 10.45
N ILE A 61 -19.85 12.81 11.54
CA ILE A 61 -20.48 13.25 12.80
C ILE A 61 -19.68 14.43 13.38
N ALA A 62 -18.36 14.33 13.46
CA ALA A 62 -17.51 15.40 13.97
C ALA A 62 -17.65 16.69 13.16
N GLU A 63 -17.68 16.59 11.83
CA GLU A 63 -17.91 17.72 10.92
C GLU A 63 -19.28 18.38 11.13
N SER A 64 -20.32 17.58 11.41
CA SER A 64 -21.66 18.09 11.67
C SER A 64 -21.76 18.86 12.99
N LEU A 65 -20.92 18.53 13.98
CA LEU A 65 -20.87 19.20 15.28
C LEU A 65 -20.09 20.52 15.19
N VAL A 66 -18.87 20.48 14.64
CA VAL A 66 -18.01 21.65 14.50
C VAL A 66 -17.23 21.52 13.19
N LYS A 67 -17.23 22.57 12.37
CA LYS A 67 -16.42 22.63 11.15
C LYS A 67 -15.10 23.33 11.43
N LEU A 68 -14.03 22.54 11.62
CA LEU A 68 -12.68 23.05 11.79
C LEU A 68 -11.90 22.96 10.48
N ALA A 69 -11.49 24.10 9.94
CA ALA A 69 -10.68 24.15 8.73
C ALA A 69 -9.18 23.91 9.05
N PRO A 70 -8.52 22.94 8.41
CA PRO A 70 -7.07 22.77 8.53
C PRO A 70 -6.33 23.93 7.82
N SER A 71 -5.06 24.13 8.18
CA SER A 71 -4.21 25.12 7.49
C SER A 71 -4.04 24.76 5.99
N PRO A 72 -3.80 25.74 5.09
CA PRO A 72 -3.78 25.50 3.64
C PRO A 72 -2.85 24.35 3.21
N LYS A 73 -1.63 24.30 3.77
CA LYS A 73 -0.65 23.24 3.49
C LYS A 73 -1.13 21.85 3.97
N LYS A 74 -1.79 21.78 5.12
CA LYS A 74 -2.33 20.51 5.66
C LYS A 74 -3.57 20.07 4.88
N LYS A 75 -4.36 21.02 4.39
CA LYS A 75 -5.53 20.76 3.56
C LYS A 75 -5.14 20.07 2.26
N GLU A 76 -4.18 20.61 1.52
CA GLU A 76 -3.69 20.02 0.27
C GLU A 76 -3.16 18.59 0.48
N GLN A 77 -2.37 18.38 1.55
CA GLN A 77 -1.87 17.04 1.91
C GLN A 77 -2.99 16.05 2.23
N LEU A 78 -4.03 16.49 2.95
CA LEU A 78 -5.18 15.64 3.26
C LEU A 78 -6.02 15.35 2.03
N GLU A 79 -6.23 16.32 1.14
CA GLU A 79 -6.96 16.13 -0.11
C GLU A 79 -6.26 15.12 -1.03
N GLU A 80 -4.93 15.22 -1.16
CA GLU A 80 -4.12 14.25 -1.88
C GLU A 80 -4.27 12.84 -1.26
N ALA A 81 -4.16 12.72 0.06
CA ALA A 81 -4.29 11.45 0.75
C ALA A 81 -5.69 10.85 0.66
N ILE A 82 -6.74 11.65 0.82
CA ILE A 82 -8.15 11.22 0.73
C ILE A 82 -8.46 10.70 -0.67
N ARG A 83 -7.97 11.39 -1.72
CA ARG A 83 -8.11 10.97 -3.11
C ARG A 83 -7.42 9.64 -3.39
N ILE A 84 -6.18 9.47 -2.92
CA ILE A 84 -5.44 8.20 -3.09
C ILE A 84 -6.13 7.07 -2.32
N ALA A 85 -6.56 7.34 -1.09
CA ALA A 85 -7.22 6.36 -0.23
C ALA A 85 -8.68 6.08 -0.60
N HIS A 86 -9.26 6.83 -1.55
CA HIS A 86 -10.66 6.74 -1.97
C HIS A 86 -11.67 6.83 -0.80
N LEU A 87 -11.35 7.66 0.21
CA LEU A 87 -12.19 7.83 1.40
C LEU A 87 -13.31 8.86 1.15
N ASN A 88 -14.51 8.58 1.63
CA ASN A 88 -15.67 9.48 1.49
C ASN A 88 -15.75 10.49 2.65
N ILE A 89 -14.69 11.29 2.83
CA ILE A 89 -14.54 12.27 3.92
C ILE A 89 -13.95 13.59 3.42
N THR A 90 -14.13 14.65 4.20
CA THR A 90 -13.55 15.97 3.95
C THR A 90 -12.31 16.20 4.85
N PRO A 91 -11.34 17.02 4.42
CA PRO A 91 -10.23 17.46 5.29
C PRO A 91 -10.72 18.11 6.59
N GLU A 92 -11.84 18.83 6.52
CA GLU A 92 -12.50 19.47 7.65
C GLU A 92 -13.03 18.44 8.64
N GLY A 93 -13.64 17.34 8.17
CA GLY A 93 -14.12 16.25 9.03
C GLY A 93 -13.00 15.50 9.74
N VAL A 94 -11.84 15.32 9.09
CA VAL A 94 -10.64 14.76 9.72
C VAL A 94 -10.15 15.67 10.85
N MET A 95 -9.99 16.96 10.56
CA MET A 95 -9.53 17.95 11.53
C MET A 95 -10.49 18.06 12.73
N SER A 96 -11.79 18.03 12.46
CA SER A 96 -12.83 18.12 13.48
C SER A 96 -12.82 16.91 14.39
N LEU A 97 -12.71 15.69 13.84
CA LEU A 97 -12.59 14.47 14.62
C LEU A 97 -11.32 14.46 15.48
N SER A 98 -10.18 14.85 14.91
CA SER A 98 -8.90 14.88 15.62
C SER A 98 -8.89 15.80 16.84
N VAL A 99 -9.72 16.85 16.86
CA VAL A 99 -9.81 17.80 17.99
C VAL A 99 -10.95 17.44 18.95
N LEU A 100 -12.12 17.09 18.43
CA LEU A 100 -13.29 16.78 19.25
C LEU A 100 -13.10 15.50 20.07
N PHE A 101 -12.42 14.49 19.52
CA PHE A 101 -12.20 13.24 20.23
C PHE A 101 -11.30 13.41 21.48
N PRO A 102 -10.13 14.07 21.41
CA PRO A 102 -9.36 14.44 22.60
C PRO A 102 -10.12 15.28 23.62
N LEU A 103 -10.98 16.20 23.17
CA LEU A 103 -11.77 17.06 24.05
C LEU A 103 -12.83 16.25 24.80
N LEU A 104 -13.51 15.34 24.10
CA LEU A 104 -14.44 14.38 24.71
C LEU A 104 -13.73 13.49 25.73
N LEU A 105 -12.54 12.96 25.39
CA LEU A 105 -11.74 12.15 26.30
C LEU A 105 -11.34 12.92 27.56
N SER A 106 -10.93 14.19 27.38
CA SER A 106 -10.58 15.08 28.50
C SER A 106 -11.78 15.35 29.40
N PHE A 107 -12.96 15.55 28.81
CA PHE A 107 -14.20 15.71 29.57
C PHE A 107 -14.52 14.46 30.40
N ILE A 108 -14.45 13.27 29.80
CA ILE A 108 -14.64 11.98 30.51
C ILE A 108 -13.62 11.83 31.65
N GLY A 109 -12.36 12.22 31.43
CA GLY A 109 -11.31 12.18 32.45
C GLY A 109 -11.62 13.04 33.68
N VAL A 110 -12.28 14.19 33.50
CA VAL A 110 -12.76 15.03 34.61
C VAL A 110 -13.84 14.33 35.43
N PHE A 111 -14.81 13.65 34.81
CA PHE A 111 -15.81 12.88 35.56
C PHE A 111 -15.20 11.73 36.36
N ILE A 112 -14.27 10.99 35.76
CA ILE A 112 -13.56 9.89 36.44
C ILE A 112 -12.73 10.45 37.61
N SER A 113 -12.04 11.57 37.38
CA SER A 113 -11.28 12.26 38.42
C SER A 113 -12.15 12.68 39.60
N PHE A 114 -13.36 13.20 39.34
CA PHE A 114 -14.31 13.57 40.38
C PHE A 114 -14.80 12.36 41.17
N ALA A 115 -15.12 11.25 40.48
CA ALA A 115 -15.60 10.03 41.11
C ALA A 115 -14.55 9.35 41.99
N VAL A 116 -13.28 9.36 41.58
CA VAL A 116 -12.16 8.71 42.32
C VAL A 116 -11.47 9.67 43.29
N GLY A 117 -11.66 10.99 43.15
CA GLY A 117 -11.01 12.00 43.98
C GLY A 117 -9.52 12.19 43.66
N SER A 118 -9.08 11.91 42.44
CA SER A 118 -7.67 12.01 42.03
C SER A 118 -7.49 12.79 40.73
N LEU A 119 -6.67 13.85 40.77
CA LEU A 119 -6.32 14.68 39.60
C LEU A 119 -5.55 13.91 38.52
N PHE A 120 -5.03 12.72 38.85
CA PHE A 120 -4.31 11.85 37.92
C PHE A 120 -5.11 11.60 36.64
N PHE A 121 -6.40 11.30 36.74
CA PHE A 121 -7.24 10.97 35.58
C PHE A 121 -7.46 12.16 34.65
N VAL A 122 -7.51 13.38 35.18
CA VAL A 122 -7.56 14.60 34.35
C VAL A 122 -6.27 14.71 33.54
N ILE A 123 -5.13 14.67 34.21
CA ILE A 123 -3.82 14.82 33.57
C ILE A 123 -3.60 13.74 32.51
N VAL A 124 -3.87 12.48 32.85
CA VAL A 124 -3.73 11.36 31.92
C VAL A 124 -4.67 11.51 30.73
N SER A 125 -5.94 11.86 30.94
CA SER A 125 -6.89 12.04 29.83
C SER A 125 -6.48 13.14 28.85
N ILE A 126 -5.92 14.25 29.35
CA ILE A 126 -5.40 15.35 28.52
C ILE A 126 -4.17 14.89 27.73
N ILE A 127 -3.21 14.23 28.40
CA ILE A 127 -2.01 13.71 27.74
C ILE A 127 -2.38 12.67 26.68
N THR A 128 -3.23 11.71 27.01
CA THR A 128 -3.71 10.69 26.08
C THR A 128 -4.49 11.32 24.93
N GLY A 129 -5.35 12.31 25.19
CA GLY A 129 -6.06 13.06 24.16
C GLY A 129 -5.09 13.74 23.19
N PHE A 130 -4.07 14.44 23.71
CA PHE A 130 -3.04 15.06 22.89
C PHE A 130 -2.25 14.04 22.06
N ILE A 131 -1.92 12.89 22.64
CA ILE A 131 -1.23 11.81 21.92
C ILE A 131 -2.11 11.26 20.79
N LEU A 132 -3.41 11.04 21.03
CA LEU A 132 -4.37 10.47 20.07
C LEU A 132 -4.74 11.43 18.94
N TYR A 133 -4.55 12.74 19.11
CA TYR A 133 -4.69 13.72 18.03
C TYR A 133 -3.87 13.32 16.79
N PHE A 134 -2.59 12.95 16.98
CA PHE A 134 -1.67 12.65 15.89
C PHE A 134 -2.08 11.46 15.01
N PRO A 135 -2.36 10.25 15.55
CA PRO A 135 -2.80 9.12 14.75
C PRO A 135 -4.14 9.39 14.07
N LEU A 136 -5.12 9.99 14.77
CA LEU A 136 -6.44 10.30 14.20
C LEU A 136 -6.35 11.24 12.99
N PHE A 137 -5.48 12.25 13.08
CA PHE A 137 -5.24 13.19 11.99
C PHE A 137 -4.50 12.51 10.82
N ARG A 138 -3.60 11.57 11.11
CA ARG A 138 -2.78 10.88 10.11
C ARG A 138 -3.44 9.66 9.48
N VAL A 139 -4.65 9.24 9.89
CA VAL A 139 -5.32 8.05 9.33
C VAL A 139 -5.41 8.10 7.80
N PRO A 140 -5.89 9.18 7.14
CA PRO A 140 -6.00 9.20 5.68
C PRO A 140 -4.63 9.05 5.01
N ILE A 141 -3.60 9.68 5.60
CA ILE A 141 -2.22 9.62 5.12
C ILE A 141 -1.66 8.19 5.28
N MET A 142 -1.94 7.52 6.39
CA MET A 142 -1.52 6.14 6.63
C MET A 142 -2.17 5.18 5.63
N VAL A 143 -3.47 5.34 5.37
CA VAL A 143 -4.20 4.50 4.41
C VAL A 143 -3.70 4.75 2.98
N ALA A 144 -3.51 6.02 2.60
CA ALA A 144 -2.96 6.39 1.30
C ALA A 144 -1.54 5.83 1.10
N ASN A 145 -0.69 5.94 2.12
CA ASN A 145 0.65 5.36 2.10
C ASN A 145 0.62 3.83 1.99
N ALA A 146 -0.30 3.16 2.71
CA ALA A 146 -0.45 1.71 2.62
C ALA A 146 -0.88 1.27 1.22
N HIS A 147 -1.85 1.97 0.60
CA HIS A 147 -2.26 1.73 -0.78
C HIS A 147 -1.09 1.92 -1.76
N ARG A 148 -0.36 3.05 -1.63
CA ARG A 148 0.82 3.33 -2.44
C ARG A 148 1.87 2.22 -2.31
N LEU A 149 2.13 1.78 -1.08
CA LEU A 149 3.12 0.76 -0.79
C LEU A 149 2.75 -0.59 -1.39
N LYS A 150 1.47 -0.96 -1.38
CA LYS A 150 0.95 -2.14 -2.07
C LYS A 150 1.16 -2.03 -3.59
N ALA A 151 0.86 -0.88 -4.19
CA ALA A 151 1.09 -0.66 -5.62
C ALA A 151 2.58 -0.72 -5.97
N SER A 152 3.42 -0.08 -5.17
CA SER A 152 4.86 -0.07 -5.42
C SER A 152 5.53 -1.44 -5.25
N GLY A 153 5.00 -2.31 -4.38
CA GLY A 153 5.50 -3.68 -4.22
C GLY A 153 5.38 -4.53 -5.49
N GLN A 154 4.61 -4.08 -6.48
CA GLN A 154 4.35 -4.76 -7.74
C GLN A 154 5.07 -4.13 -8.94
N MET A 155 5.78 -3.01 -8.74
CA MET A 155 6.42 -2.26 -9.84
C MET A 155 7.52 -3.05 -10.56
N VAL A 156 8.36 -3.77 -9.82
CA VAL A 156 9.40 -4.64 -10.42
C VAL A 156 8.76 -5.69 -11.32
N LEU A 157 7.69 -6.33 -10.84
CA LEU A 157 6.96 -7.34 -11.58
C LEU A 157 6.21 -6.74 -12.78
N ALA A 158 5.71 -5.51 -12.64
CA ALA A 158 5.07 -4.79 -13.74
C ALA A 158 6.06 -4.51 -14.88
N ILE A 159 7.26 -4.00 -14.57
CA ILE A 159 8.33 -3.84 -15.57
C ILE A 159 8.69 -5.18 -16.20
N PHE A 160 8.78 -6.26 -15.40
CA PHE A 160 9.03 -7.60 -15.92
C PHE A 160 7.97 -8.05 -16.94
N TYR A 161 6.68 -7.89 -16.65
CA TYR A 161 5.61 -8.26 -17.58
C TYR A 161 5.59 -7.37 -18.82
N LEU A 162 5.74 -6.06 -18.66
CA LEU A 162 5.82 -5.11 -19.78
C LEU A 162 6.98 -5.48 -20.72
N VAL A 163 8.18 -5.67 -20.18
CA VAL A 163 9.36 -6.03 -20.98
C VAL A 163 9.20 -7.41 -21.62
N THR A 164 8.67 -8.39 -20.89
CA THR A 164 8.45 -9.74 -21.43
C THR A 164 7.57 -9.69 -22.67
N TYR A 165 6.42 -9.00 -22.60
CA TYR A 165 5.53 -8.84 -23.74
C TYR A 165 6.18 -8.03 -24.88
N MET A 166 6.80 -6.90 -24.54
CA MET A 166 7.42 -5.98 -25.50
C MET A 166 8.55 -6.63 -26.30
N ARG A 167 9.23 -7.64 -25.76
CA ARG A 167 10.24 -8.39 -26.52
C ARG A 167 9.64 -9.11 -27.72
N GLN A 168 8.47 -9.73 -27.57
CA GLN A 168 7.82 -10.45 -28.67
C GLN A 168 7.04 -9.50 -29.59
N ASN A 169 6.35 -8.51 -29.03
CA ASN A 169 5.51 -7.59 -29.78
C ASN A 169 5.74 -6.14 -29.32
N SER A 170 6.15 -5.26 -30.23
CA SER A 170 6.37 -3.83 -29.96
C SER A 170 5.06 -3.03 -29.87
N ASN A 171 4.10 -3.49 -29.06
CA ASN A 171 2.84 -2.80 -28.82
C ASN A 171 2.66 -2.55 -27.31
N LEU A 172 2.77 -1.26 -26.93
CA LEU A 172 2.69 -0.81 -25.54
C LEU A 172 1.30 -1.01 -24.94
N GLU A 173 0.23 -0.79 -25.70
CA GLU A 173 -1.14 -0.95 -25.23
C GLU A 173 -1.41 -2.41 -24.82
N LEU A 174 -1.03 -3.36 -25.68
CA LEU A 174 -1.17 -4.78 -25.38
C LEU A 174 -0.22 -5.23 -24.27
N ALA A 175 0.97 -4.65 -24.17
CA ALA A 175 1.89 -4.91 -23.06
C ALA A 175 1.31 -4.47 -21.71
N ILE A 176 0.70 -3.28 -21.66
CA ILE A 176 0.01 -2.77 -20.45
C ILE A 176 -1.19 -3.65 -20.11
N GLY A 177 -1.97 -4.07 -21.10
CA GLY A 177 -3.07 -5.03 -20.90
C GLY A 177 -2.59 -6.35 -20.33
N PHE A 178 -1.53 -6.93 -20.91
CA PHE A 178 -0.89 -8.15 -20.41
C PHE A 178 -0.42 -7.98 -18.96
N ALA A 179 0.26 -6.88 -18.64
CA ALA A 179 0.69 -6.60 -17.28
C ALA A 179 -0.52 -6.44 -16.33
N ALA A 180 -1.56 -5.74 -16.74
CA ALA A 180 -2.77 -5.53 -15.95
C ALA A 180 -3.50 -6.84 -15.60
N ASP A 181 -3.43 -7.85 -16.47
CA ASP A 181 -4.07 -9.15 -16.26
C ASP A 181 -3.24 -10.12 -15.39
N HIS A 182 -1.91 -9.93 -15.34
CA HIS A 182 -1.01 -10.79 -14.57
C HIS A 182 -0.55 -10.15 -13.25
N LEU A 183 -0.72 -8.85 -13.07
CA LEU A 183 -0.52 -8.18 -11.80
C LEU A 183 -1.74 -8.38 -10.90
N GLY A 184 -1.49 -8.63 -9.61
CA GLY A 184 -2.53 -8.50 -8.59
C GLY A 184 -2.69 -7.04 -8.14
N GLY A 185 -3.48 -6.81 -7.09
CA GLY A 185 -3.41 -5.59 -6.29
C GLY A 185 -3.73 -4.27 -7.02
N PRO A 186 -3.36 -3.12 -6.42
CA PRO A 186 -3.75 -1.80 -6.93
C PRO A 186 -3.01 -1.36 -8.20
N LEU A 187 -1.83 -1.88 -8.51
CA LEU A 187 -1.12 -1.48 -9.73
C LEU A 187 -1.81 -2.02 -11.00
N ALA A 188 -2.43 -3.21 -10.91
CA ALA A 188 -3.26 -3.76 -11.98
C ALA A 188 -4.47 -2.85 -12.29
N LEU A 189 -5.12 -2.32 -11.24
CA LEU A 189 -6.22 -1.36 -11.38
C LEU A 189 -5.77 -0.09 -12.10
N ASP A 190 -4.58 0.40 -11.75
CA ASP A 190 -4.03 1.61 -12.33
C ASP A 190 -3.73 1.42 -13.83
N PHE A 191 -3.15 0.28 -14.22
CA PHE A 191 -2.94 -0.05 -15.65
C PHE A 191 -4.26 -0.23 -16.41
N ARG A 192 -5.28 -0.86 -15.82
CA ARG A 192 -6.63 -0.90 -16.44
C ARG A 192 -7.24 0.48 -16.59
N ARG A 193 -7.03 1.38 -15.62
CA ARG A 193 -7.47 2.77 -15.73
C ARG A 193 -6.75 3.49 -16.87
N VAL A 194 -5.44 3.29 -17.03
CA VAL A 194 -4.67 3.88 -18.15
C VAL A 194 -5.27 3.47 -19.50
N LEU A 195 -5.62 2.19 -19.68
CA LEU A 195 -6.29 1.71 -20.89
C LEU A 195 -7.71 2.31 -21.05
N TRP A 196 -8.49 2.30 -19.97
CA TRP A 196 -9.86 2.83 -19.96
C TRP A 196 -9.94 4.35 -20.25
N ASP A 197 -8.96 5.13 -19.78
CA ASP A 197 -8.89 6.57 -20.04
C ASP A 197 -8.69 6.86 -21.55
N VAL A 198 -8.00 5.98 -22.28
CA VAL A 198 -7.88 6.05 -23.75
C VAL A 198 -9.19 5.64 -24.43
N GLU A 199 -9.79 4.51 -24.01
CA GLU A 199 -11.07 4.04 -24.56
C GLU A 199 -12.21 5.07 -24.40
N THR A 200 -12.19 5.81 -23.30
CA THR A 200 -13.17 6.87 -23.02
C THR A 200 -12.82 8.23 -23.60
N GLN A 201 -11.78 8.31 -24.45
CA GLN A 201 -11.33 9.52 -25.13
C GLN A 201 -10.94 10.65 -24.16
N LYS A 202 -10.51 10.32 -22.95
CA LYS A 202 -9.94 11.29 -22.01
C LYS A 202 -8.51 11.69 -22.42
N TYR A 203 -7.76 10.76 -22.99
CA TYR A 203 -6.46 10.98 -23.62
C TYR A 203 -6.50 10.49 -25.07
N GLU A 204 -5.67 11.07 -25.95
CA GLU A 204 -5.67 10.75 -27.37
C GLU A 204 -5.03 9.38 -27.66
N ASN A 205 -4.06 8.98 -26.85
CA ASN A 205 -3.31 7.74 -27.03
C ASN A 205 -2.77 7.18 -25.70
N ILE A 206 -2.30 5.93 -25.76
CA ILE A 206 -1.81 5.19 -24.59
C ILE A 206 -0.59 5.84 -23.94
N LYS A 207 0.29 6.45 -24.73
CA LYS A 207 1.49 7.13 -24.22
C LYS A 207 1.09 8.31 -23.34
N GLU A 208 0.19 9.17 -23.83
CA GLU A 208 -0.29 10.33 -23.07
C GLU A 208 -0.99 9.92 -21.76
N SER A 209 -1.82 8.88 -21.81
CA SER A 209 -2.48 8.37 -20.60
C SER A 209 -1.49 7.75 -19.61
N LEU A 210 -0.47 7.04 -20.10
CA LEU A 210 0.55 6.44 -19.25
C LEU A 210 1.44 7.52 -18.62
N ASP A 211 1.89 8.50 -19.38
CA ASP A 211 2.68 9.65 -18.89
C ASP A 211 1.92 10.40 -17.78
N ALA A 212 0.63 10.66 -17.97
CA ALA A 212 -0.21 11.30 -16.96
C ALA A 212 -0.29 10.48 -15.66
N TYR A 213 -0.32 9.15 -15.77
CA TYR A 213 -0.25 8.26 -14.61
C TYR A 213 1.13 8.26 -13.96
N LEU A 214 2.21 8.19 -14.74
CA LEU A 214 3.59 8.19 -14.23
C LEU A 214 3.93 9.48 -13.47
N GLU A 215 3.40 10.63 -13.86
CA GLU A 215 3.59 11.89 -13.11
C GLU A 215 3.10 11.80 -11.65
N THR A 216 2.12 10.95 -11.35
CA THR A 216 1.66 10.72 -9.95
C THR A 216 2.72 10.00 -9.09
N TRP A 217 3.67 9.30 -9.72
CA TRP A 217 4.73 8.54 -9.08
C TRP A 217 6.04 9.30 -8.89
N LYS A 218 6.17 10.48 -9.49
CA LYS A 218 7.38 11.32 -9.47
C LYS A 218 7.92 11.64 -8.08
N LYS A 219 7.03 11.79 -7.09
CA LYS A 219 7.41 12.05 -5.69
C LYS A 219 7.95 10.81 -4.96
N TRP A 220 7.71 9.61 -5.49
CA TRP A 220 7.79 8.36 -4.73
C TRP A 220 8.73 7.33 -5.34
N ASN A 221 8.71 7.18 -6.66
CA ASN A 221 9.45 6.13 -7.35
C ASN A 221 9.84 6.62 -8.75
N MET A 222 11.04 7.20 -8.84
CA MET A 222 11.58 7.73 -10.10
C MET A 222 12.10 6.61 -10.99
N GLU A 223 12.66 5.56 -10.40
CA GLU A 223 13.20 4.40 -11.10
C GLU A 223 12.13 3.64 -11.90
N PHE A 224 10.90 3.59 -11.41
CA PHE A 224 9.76 3.02 -12.15
C PHE A 224 9.43 3.88 -13.37
N ILE A 225 9.43 5.21 -13.21
CA ILE A 225 9.17 6.15 -14.32
C ILE A 225 10.27 6.01 -15.38
N GLU A 226 11.54 5.97 -14.96
CA GLU A 226 12.68 5.80 -15.87
C GLU A 226 12.63 4.46 -16.59
N ALA A 227 12.31 3.37 -15.89
CA ALA A 227 12.14 2.05 -16.50
C ALA A 227 11.00 2.04 -17.53
N VAL A 228 9.85 2.66 -17.24
CA VAL A 228 8.74 2.75 -18.21
C VAL A 228 9.14 3.61 -19.41
N HIS A 229 9.80 4.75 -19.22
CA HIS A 229 10.27 5.57 -20.34
C HIS A 229 11.33 4.88 -21.21
N LEU A 230 12.16 4.00 -20.65
CA LEU A 230 13.05 3.14 -21.45
C LEU A 230 12.24 2.13 -22.29
N ILE A 231 11.15 1.58 -21.76
CA ILE A 231 10.25 0.70 -22.53
C ILE A 231 9.58 1.49 -23.65
N GLU A 232 9.08 2.69 -23.38
CA GLU A 232 8.49 3.57 -24.40
C GLU A 232 9.51 3.96 -25.47
N GLY A 233 10.72 4.33 -25.06
CA GLY A 233 11.83 4.69 -25.94
C GLY A 233 12.17 3.58 -26.93
N SER A 234 12.01 2.31 -26.52
CA SER A 234 12.30 1.15 -27.35
C SER A 234 11.44 1.09 -28.62
N LEU A 235 10.24 1.69 -28.61
CA LEU A 235 9.35 1.76 -29.77
C LEU A 235 9.91 2.63 -30.91
N PHE A 236 10.84 3.54 -30.59
CA PHE A 236 11.44 4.45 -31.55
C PHE A 236 12.81 3.97 -32.06
N GLU A 237 13.30 2.83 -31.56
CA GLU A 237 14.57 2.25 -32.01
C GLU A 237 14.40 1.48 -33.32
N GLY A 238 15.14 1.90 -34.35
CA GLY A 238 15.08 1.27 -35.67
C GLY A 238 15.85 -0.05 -35.80
N ALA A 239 16.74 -0.38 -34.85
CA ALA A 239 17.52 -1.62 -34.85
C ALA A 239 17.06 -2.53 -33.71
N GLU A 240 16.78 -3.80 -34.02
CA GLU A 240 16.23 -4.74 -33.05
C GLU A 240 17.16 -4.98 -31.84
N ASP A 241 18.46 -5.09 -32.06
CA ASP A 241 19.44 -5.22 -30.97
C ASP A 241 19.40 -4.02 -30.00
N ARG A 242 19.21 -2.80 -30.52
CA ARG A 242 19.09 -1.59 -29.70
C ARG A 242 17.77 -1.54 -28.95
N ARG A 243 16.67 -1.94 -29.60
CA ARG A 243 15.35 -2.07 -28.98
C ARG A 243 15.39 -3.04 -27.79
N LEU A 244 15.92 -4.25 -28.02
CA LEU A 244 16.05 -5.27 -26.97
C LEU A 244 16.99 -4.81 -25.85
N GLY A 245 18.13 -4.18 -26.21
CA GLY A 245 19.04 -3.60 -25.23
C GLY A 245 18.41 -2.51 -24.36
N MET A 246 17.48 -1.72 -24.90
CA MET A 246 16.75 -0.70 -24.12
C MET A 246 15.74 -1.35 -23.15
N LEU A 247 15.07 -2.42 -23.57
CA LEU A 247 14.20 -3.22 -22.69
C LEU A 247 15.00 -3.93 -21.57
N ASP A 248 16.18 -4.45 -21.90
CA ASP A 248 17.12 -5.00 -20.92
C ASP A 248 17.54 -3.94 -19.90
N LYS A 249 17.86 -2.73 -20.38
CA LYS A 249 18.19 -1.59 -19.51
C LYS A 249 17.04 -1.22 -18.58
N ALA A 250 15.79 -1.25 -19.05
CA ALA A 250 14.63 -0.98 -18.21
C ALA A 250 14.52 -1.96 -17.02
N LEU A 251 14.78 -3.26 -17.27
CA LEU A 251 14.83 -4.27 -16.21
C LEU A 251 15.99 -4.03 -15.24
N THR A 252 17.18 -3.75 -15.78
CA THR A 252 18.35 -3.50 -14.95
C THR A 252 18.14 -2.31 -14.03
N VAL A 253 17.64 -1.18 -14.56
CA VAL A 253 17.38 0.03 -13.77
C VAL A 253 16.41 -0.25 -12.62
N ILE A 254 15.24 -0.87 -12.88
CA ILE A 254 14.28 -1.10 -11.80
C ILE A 254 14.81 -2.08 -10.75
N LEU A 255 15.61 -3.09 -11.15
CA LEU A 255 16.16 -4.10 -10.24
C LEU A 255 17.29 -3.54 -9.37
N GLU A 256 18.27 -2.86 -9.99
CA GLU A 256 19.43 -2.30 -9.29
C GLU A 256 19.02 -1.18 -8.33
N GLU A 257 18.19 -0.24 -8.78
CA GLU A 257 17.71 0.86 -7.95
C GLU A 257 16.86 0.36 -6.77
N THR A 258 15.99 -0.62 -7.01
CA THR A 258 15.20 -1.25 -5.94
C THR A 258 16.11 -1.97 -4.94
N TYR A 259 17.14 -2.68 -5.42
CA TYR A 259 18.11 -3.36 -4.57
C TYR A 259 18.89 -2.36 -3.70
N GLU A 260 19.38 -1.27 -4.28
CA GLU A 260 20.12 -0.23 -3.57
C GLU A 260 19.25 0.44 -2.48
N LYS A 261 17.99 0.76 -2.78
CA LYS A 261 17.03 1.28 -1.79
C LYS A 261 16.78 0.29 -0.65
N MET A 262 16.64 -1.00 -0.96
CA MET A 262 16.49 -2.03 0.07
C MET A 262 17.74 -2.16 0.94
N LEU A 263 18.93 -2.08 0.35
CA LEU A 263 20.19 -2.13 1.08
C LEU A 263 20.32 -0.94 2.05
N HIS A 264 20.01 0.27 1.59
CA HIS A 264 20.00 1.46 2.44
C HIS A 264 18.96 1.36 3.56
N TYR A 265 17.76 0.86 3.27
CA TYR A 265 16.74 0.62 4.28
C TYR A 265 17.20 -0.37 5.35
N ALA A 266 17.77 -1.51 4.93
CA ALA A 266 18.27 -2.54 5.85
C ALA A 266 19.35 -1.99 6.80
N HIS A 267 20.27 -1.16 6.31
CA HIS A 267 21.26 -0.49 7.15
C HIS A 267 20.62 0.53 8.11
N ASN A 268 19.66 1.33 7.63
CA ASN A 268 19.00 2.36 8.42
C ASN A 268 18.04 1.79 9.47
N LEU A 269 17.58 0.54 9.32
CA LEU A 269 16.70 -0.14 10.28
C LEU A 269 17.35 -0.44 11.63
N LYS A 270 18.69 -0.53 11.70
CA LYS A 270 19.41 -0.90 12.93
C LYS A 270 19.07 0.03 14.09
N SER A 271 19.08 1.34 13.87
CA SER A 271 18.84 2.33 14.92
C SER A 271 17.38 2.31 15.42
N PRO A 272 16.35 2.38 14.55
CA PRO A 272 14.94 2.29 14.99
C PRO A 272 14.59 0.97 15.68
N ILE A 273 15.11 -0.18 15.22
CA ILE A 273 14.90 -1.47 15.89
C ILE A 273 15.55 -1.47 17.27
N THR A 274 16.75 -0.89 17.40
CA THR A 274 17.42 -0.76 18.70
C THR A 274 16.59 0.11 19.64
N MET A 275 16.06 1.25 19.16
CA MET A 275 15.16 2.11 19.94
C MET A 275 13.90 1.36 20.39
N LEU A 276 13.30 0.56 19.50
CA LEU A 276 12.14 -0.26 19.84
C LEU A 276 12.47 -1.32 20.89
N HIS A 277 13.64 -1.97 20.81
CA HIS A 277 14.13 -2.88 21.83
C HIS A 277 14.36 -2.18 23.18
N MET A 278 15.01 -1.01 23.15
CA MET A 278 15.25 -0.21 24.36
C MET A 278 13.93 0.20 25.03
N LEU A 279 12.95 0.67 24.26
CA LEU A 279 11.65 1.13 24.75
C LEU A 279 10.75 -0.03 25.22
N GLY A 280 10.70 -1.11 24.44
CA GLY A 280 9.76 -2.21 24.65
C GLY A 280 10.25 -3.29 25.61
N ILE A 281 11.56 -3.46 25.79
CA ILE A 281 12.14 -4.52 26.62
C ILE A 281 12.96 -3.93 27.76
N ILE A 282 13.98 -3.12 27.45
CA ILE A 282 14.94 -2.68 28.48
C ILE A 282 14.32 -1.68 29.46
N LEU A 283 13.59 -0.67 28.96
CA LEU A 283 12.91 0.32 29.80
C LEU A 283 11.97 -0.35 30.83
N PRO A 284 11.03 -1.25 30.44
CA PRO A 284 10.16 -1.89 31.42
C PRO A 284 10.91 -2.75 32.44
N ILE A 285 11.99 -3.45 32.05
CA ILE A 285 12.84 -4.20 32.98
C ILE A 285 13.49 -3.26 33.99
N LEU A 286 14.11 -2.17 33.54
CA LEU A 286 14.73 -1.18 34.42
C LEU A 286 13.71 -0.55 35.37
N THR A 287 12.52 -0.20 34.85
CA THR A 287 11.45 0.36 35.67
C THR A 287 10.96 -0.63 36.73
N LEU A 288 10.89 -1.95 36.44
CA LEU A 288 10.57 -2.97 37.42
C LEU A 288 11.65 -3.12 38.50
N VAL A 289 12.93 -2.99 38.13
CA VAL A 289 14.06 -3.08 39.07
C VAL A 289 14.09 -1.88 40.03
N ILE A 290 13.80 -0.67 39.54
CA ILE A 290 13.76 0.54 40.39
C ILE A 290 12.43 0.71 41.12
N LEU A 291 11.38 -0.04 40.74
CA LEU A 291 10.04 0.10 41.29
C LEU A 291 9.99 0.07 42.82
N PRO A 292 10.68 -0.86 43.52
CA PRO A 292 10.68 -0.87 44.98
C PRO A 292 11.23 0.42 45.59
N LEU A 293 12.24 1.04 44.97
CA LEU A 293 12.79 2.33 45.41
C LEU A 293 11.75 3.44 45.20
N VAL A 294 11.17 3.50 44.01
CA VAL A 294 10.15 4.50 43.65
C VAL A 294 8.97 4.44 44.62
N VAL A 295 8.45 3.25 44.92
CA VAL A 295 7.34 3.07 45.86
C VAL A 295 7.74 3.36 47.30
N SER A 296 8.98 3.10 47.70
CA SER A 296 9.46 3.36 49.07
C SER A 296 9.76 4.83 49.35
N PHE A 297 10.19 5.59 48.34
CA PHE A 297 10.62 6.98 48.50
C PHE A 297 9.59 8.01 47.99
N MET A 298 8.67 7.64 47.11
CA MET A 298 7.64 8.55 46.59
C MET A 298 6.28 8.21 47.19
N GLU A 299 5.85 9.01 48.17
CA GLU A 299 4.48 8.94 48.69
C GLU A 299 3.47 9.33 47.60
N GLY A 300 2.34 8.59 47.54
CA GLY A 300 1.23 8.89 46.62
C GLY A 300 1.19 8.04 45.34
N ILE A 301 2.17 7.16 45.09
CA ILE A 301 2.10 6.22 43.95
C ILE A 301 1.12 5.09 44.27
N GLN A 302 -0.05 5.18 43.65
CA GLN A 302 -1.06 4.12 43.66
C GLN A 302 -0.88 3.13 42.50
N TRP A 303 -1.43 1.92 42.64
CA TRP A 303 -1.34 0.84 41.65
C TRP A 303 -1.81 1.25 40.24
N TYR A 304 -2.80 2.15 40.15
CA TYR A 304 -3.36 2.59 38.87
C TYR A 304 -2.39 3.47 38.05
N HIS A 305 -1.42 4.13 38.68
CA HIS A 305 -0.37 4.87 37.96
C HIS A 305 0.52 3.90 37.18
N LEU A 306 0.90 2.80 37.82
CA LEU A 306 1.71 1.73 37.21
C LEU A 306 0.91 1.00 36.14
N ALA A 307 -0.36 0.68 36.40
CA ALA A 307 -1.23 0.05 35.43
C ALA A 307 -1.39 0.91 34.16
N ALA A 308 -1.59 2.22 34.29
CA ALA A 308 -1.68 3.12 33.14
C ALA A 308 -0.39 3.13 32.31
N LEU A 309 0.77 3.24 32.96
CA LEU A 309 2.07 3.30 32.28
C LEU A 309 2.35 2.02 31.49
N TYR A 310 2.23 0.86 32.14
CA TYR A 310 2.63 -0.43 31.57
C TYR A 310 1.58 -1.06 30.65
N ASN A 311 0.28 -0.84 30.90
CA ASN A 311 -0.77 -1.49 30.10
C ASN A 311 -1.29 -0.60 28.97
N PHE A 312 -1.10 0.73 29.05
CA PHE A 312 -1.58 1.65 28.01
C PHE A 312 -0.44 2.39 27.32
N PHE A 313 0.35 3.19 28.05
CA PHE A 313 1.33 4.09 27.42
C PHE A 313 2.47 3.35 26.73
N LEU A 314 3.05 2.35 27.39
CA LEU A 314 4.18 1.60 26.84
C LEU A 314 3.76 0.77 25.60
N PRO A 315 2.69 -0.05 25.65
CA PRO A 315 2.25 -0.82 24.48
C PRO A 315 1.86 0.09 23.32
N PHE A 316 1.16 1.19 23.58
CA PHE A 316 0.82 2.17 22.55
C PHE A 316 2.06 2.77 21.89
N SER A 317 3.06 3.16 22.68
CA SER A 317 4.30 3.75 22.17
C SER A 317 5.10 2.76 21.33
N VAL A 318 5.23 1.52 21.79
CA VAL A 318 5.91 0.44 21.06
C VAL A 318 5.16 0.13 19.76
N PHE A 319 3.83 0.01 19.80
CA PHE A 319 3.01 -0.22 18.63
C PHE A 319 3.13 0.90 17.60
N TYR A 320 3.05 2.15 18.04
CA TYR A 320 3.17 3.32 17.16
C TYR A 320 4.56 3.39 16.52
N LEU A 321 5.63 3.19 17.30
CA LEU A 321 6.99 3.17 16.78
C LEU A 321 7.18 2.01 15.79
N GLY A 322 6.73 0.81 16.12
CA GLY A 322 6.80 -0.36 15.24
C GLY A 322 6.07 -0.14 13.92
N ARG A 323 4.84 0.39 13.97
CA ARG A 323 4.09 0.77 12.76
C ARG A 323 4.81 1.83 11.93
N SER A 324 5.41 2.83 12.58
CA SER A 324 6.18 3.87 11.89
C SER A 324 7.40 3.29 11.17
N ILE A 325 8.11 2.33 11.78
CA ILE A 325 9.28 1.68 11.19
C ILE A 325 8.88 0.83 9.96
N LEU A 326 7.78 0.08 10.08
CA LEU A 326 7.25 -0.75 8.99
C LEU A 326 6.74 0.10 7.82
N ALA A 327 6.14 1.24 8.11
CA ALA A 327 5.65 2.17 7.08
C ALA A 327 6.77 2.84 6.26
N SER A 328 8.03 2.73 6.69
CA SER A 328 9.21 3.22 5.96
C SER A 328 9.84 2.19 5.02
N ARG A 329 9.28 0.98 4.89
CA ARG A 329 9.83 -0.05 4.00
C ARG A 329 9.85 0.47 2.54
N PRO A 330 10.97 0.32 1.82
CA PRO A 330 11.08 0.73 0.43
C PRO A 330 10.21 -0.16 -0.47
N THR A 331 10.03 0.32 -1.68
CA THR A 331 9.27 -0.33 -2.74
C THR A 331 10.08 -1.53 -3.25
N GLY A 332 9.51 -2.73 -3.24
CA GLY A 332 10.22 -3.97 -3.57
C GLY A 332 9.36 -5.21 -3.37
N TYR A 333 9.85 -6.36 -3.84
CA TYR A 333 9.09 -7.57 -4.13
C TYR A 333 8.01 -7.92 -3.08
N GLY A 334 6.76 -7.89 -3.54
CA GLY A 334 5.65 -8.69 -3.04
C GLY A 334 5.33 -8.53 -1.57
N ASP A 335 4.38 -7.64 -1.26
CA ASP A 335 3.48 -7.83 -0.13
C ASP A 335 2.69 -9.12 -0.45
N THR A 336 3.31 -10.28 -0.25
CA THR A 336 2.54 -11.50 -0.03
C THR A 336 1.81 -11.19 1.26
N ASP A 337 0.54 -10.84 1.14
CA ASP A 337 -0.29 -10.63 2.29
C ASP A 337 -0.22 -11.93 3.10
N VAL A 338 0.41 -11.88 4.27
CA VAL A 338 0.62 -13.10 5.06
C VAL A 338 -0.73 -13.69 5.49
N SER A 339 -1.80 -12.89 5.41
CA SER A 339 -3.19 -13.33 5.55
C SER A 339 -3.75 -14.09 4.34
N GLU A 340 -3.25 -13.87 3.11
CA GLU A 340 -3.60 -14.66 1.93
C GLU A 340 -2.93 -16.05 1.95
N SER A 341 -1.76 -16.15 2.60
CA SER A 341 -1.00 -17.41 2.75
C SER A 341 -1.30 -18.17 4.04
N ASN A 342 -1.96 -17.53 5.02
CA ASN A 342 -2.21 -18.13 6.34
C ASN A 342 -3.66 -17.87 6.80
N PRO A 343 -4.56 -18.88 6.71
CA PRO A 343 -5.99 -18.74 7.02
C PRO A 343 -6.30 -18.22 8.43
N GLU A 344 -5.44 -18.52 9.41
CA GLU A 344 -5.61 -18.11 10.82
C GLU A 344 -5.39 -16.60 11.02
N LEU A 345 -4.61 -15.93 10.17
CA LEU A 345 -4.39 -14.48 10.24
C LEU A 345 -5.49 -13.68 9.53
N ALA A 346 -6.21 -14.30 8.58
CA ALA A 346 -7.36 -13.69 7.91
C ALA A 346 -8.56 -13.50 8.85
N GLU A 347 -8.71 -14.33 9.89
CA GLU A 347 -9.76 -14.14 10.91
C GLU A 347 -9.48 -12.94 11.83
N VAL A 348 -8.22 -12.61 12.09
CA VAL A 348 -7.82 -11.45 12.90
C VAL A 348 -7.91 -10.13 12.12
N ALA A 349 -7.87 -10.20 10.78
CA ALA A 349 -7.93 -9.04 9.88
C ALA A 349 -9.37 -8.64 9.49
N LYS A 350 -10.40 -9.40 9.87
CA LYS A 350 -11.79 -8.98 9.73
C LYS A 350 -12.15 -7.96 10.83
N PRO A 351 -12.86 -6.88 10.48
CA PRO A 351 -13.16 -5.78 11.41
C PRO A 351 -14.04 -6.20 12.58
#